data_AF-A0A382AEX0-F1
#
_entry.id   AF-A0A382AEX0-F1
#
_cell.length_a   1.000
_cell.length_b   1.000
_cell.length_c   1.000
_cell.angle_alpha   90.00
_cell.angle_beta   90.00
_cell.angle_gamma   90.00
#
_symmetry.space_group_name_H-M   'P 1'
#
loop_
_entity.id
_entity.type
_entity.pdbx_description
1 polymer ?
#
loop_
_entity_poly.entity_id
_entity_poly.type
_entity_poly.pdbx_seq_one_letter_code
_entity_poly.pdbx_strand_id
1 'polypeptide(L)'
;MTNSNNTVNIMVNDYGKENVNYLKDSKYKRIINKILGNGMLGLQQYIKYKYCNPEIPENLTIKYTNQRSNKLKVREDNEWKTRDKNEVMDELYDRDNNVEEVLGIYDQLNDLQDTEEMDDNQEKFVTKIATFYDSDEEDYDEMKKLKNGTLNYFYDCYKKNTKKYDIN
;
A
#
# COMPACT_ATOMS: atom_id res chain seq x y z
N MET A 1 10.33 39.77 -2.45
CA MET A 1 9.50 38.77 -1.75
C MET A 1 10.39 37.57 -1.46
N THR A 2 10.53 37.22 -0.20
CA THR A 2 11.44 36.16 0.30
C THR A 2 10.86 34.78 -0.02
N ASN A 3 11.56 34.02 -0.87
CA ASN A 3 11.32 32.58 -1.02
C ASN A 3 11.78 31.87 0.26
N SER A 4 10.84 31.64 1.18
CA SER A 4 11.07 30.73 2.31
C SER A 4 11.11 29.30 1.78
N ASN A 5 12.30 28.82 1.41
CA ASN A 5 12.55 27.39 1.24
C ASN A 5 12.55 26.76 2.63
N ASN A 6 11.36 26.46 3.16
CA ASN A 6 11.24 25.60 4.34
C ASN A 6 11.69 24.20 3.93
N THR A 7 12.96 23.87 4.20
CA THR A 7 13.47 22.51 4.10
C THR A 7 12.82 21.69 5.21
N VAL A 8 11.67 21.09 4.92
CA VAL A 8 11.05 20.12 5.82
C VAL A 8 11.90 18.87 5.75
N ASN A 9 12.62 18.56 6.84
CA ASN A 9 13.35 17.32 6.96
C ASN A 9 12.35 16.21 7.31
N ILE A 10 11.92 15.43 6.31
CA ILE A 10 10.93 14.37 6.47
C ILE A 10 11.69 13.10 6.85
N MET A 11 11.50 12.61 8.09
CA MET A 11 12.01 11.31 8.48
C MET A 11 11.10 10.22 7.89
N VAL A 12 11.56 9.55 6.84
CA VAL A 12 10.83 8.45 6.19
C VAL A 12 10.89 7.21 7.09
N ASN A 13 9.73 6.57 7.30
CA ASN A 13 9.59 5.32 8.05
C ASN A 13 10.33 4.18 7.34
N ASP A 14 10.72 3.14 8.08
CA ASP A 14 11.17 1.91 7.44
C ASP A 14 10.01 1.20 6.74
N TYR A 15 10.33 0.48 5.68
CA TYR A 15 9.42 -0.40 4.96
C TYR A 15 8.79 -1.43 5.91
N GLY A 16 7.48 -1.57 5.85
CA GLY A 16 6.69 -2.38 6.78
C GLY A 16 6.32 -1.67 8.08
N LYS A 17 6.77 -0.43 8.29
CA LYS A 17 6.40 0.44 9.42
C LYS A 17 5.63 1.68 8.99
N GLU A 18 4.92 1.62 7.87
CA GLU A 18 4.10 2.72 7.37
C GLU A 18 3.00 3.09 8.38
N ASN A 19 2.79 4.38 8.58
CA ASN A 19 1.70 4.88 9.40
C ASN A 19 0.38 4.83 8.61
N VAL A 20 -0.52 3.93 8.97
CA VAL A 20 -1.87 3.87 8.38
C VAL A 20 -2.96 4.44 9.28
N ASN A 21 -2.61 4.96 10.47
CA ASN A 21 -3.61 5.43 11.42
C ASN A 21 -4.46 6.59 10.86
N TYR A 22 -3.94 7.34 9.89
CA TYR A 22 -4.72 8.38 9.20
C TYR A 22 -5.96 7.82 8.50
N LEU A 23 -5.95 6.56 8.05
CA LEU A 23 -7.08 5.90 7.40
C LEU A 23 -8.23 5.58 8.36
N LYS A 24 -8.00 5.65 9.68
CA LYS A 24 -9.02 5.46 10.72
C LYS A 24 -9.87 6.69 10.96
N ASP A 25 -9.55 7.82 10.33
CA ASP A 25 -10.39 9.02 10.35
C ASP A 25 -11.69 8.77 9.57
N SER A 26 -12.82 9.20 10.13
CA SER A 26 -14.16 9.01 9.55
C SER A 26 -14.30 9.55 8.12
N LYS A 27 -13.48 10.53 7.71
CA LYS A 27 -13.44 11.03 6.32
C LYS A 27 -13.05 9.95 5.30
N TYR A 28 -12.32 8.91 5.72
CA TYR A 28 -11.93 7.79 4.86
C TYR A 28 -12.92 6.63 4.87
N LYS A 29 -13.96 6.64 5.73
CA LYS A 29 -14.96 5.56 5.84
C LYS A 29 -15.53 5.13 4.48
N ARG A 30 -15.91 6.10 3.64
CA ARG A 30 -16.42 5.82 2.30
C ARG A 30 -15.39 5.14 1.39
N ILE A 31 -14.11 5.49 1.52
CA ILE A 31 -13.03 4.91 0.70
C ILE A 31 -12.70 3.50 1.18
N ILE A 32 -12.64 3.27 2.49
CA ILE A 32 -12.39 1.94 3.07
C ILE A 32 -13.53 0.97 2.73
N ASN A 33 -14.79 1.39 2.85
CA ASN A 33 -15.93 0.54 2.43
C ASN A 33 -15.87 0.19 0.93
N LYS A 34 -15.38 1.11 0.09
CA LYS A 34 -15.13 0.81 -1.34
C LYS A 34 -13.97 -0.15 -1.55
N ILE A 35 -12.91 -0.07 -0.76
CA ILE A 35 -11.80 -1.02 -0.79
C ILE A 35 -12.34 -2.43 -0.51
N LEU A 36 -13.10 -2.64 0.57
CA LEU A 36 -13.69 -3.95 0.88
C LEU A 36 -14.60 -4.46 -0.25
N GLY A 37 -15.48 -3.60 -0.77
CA GLY A 37 -16.41 -3.99 -1.84
C GLY A 37 -15.74 -4.45 -3.14
N ASN A 38 -14.49 -4.03 -3.39
CA ASN A 38 -13.76 -4.31 -4.63
C ASN A 38 -12.73 -5.46 -4.51
N GLY A 39 -12.67 -6.19 -3.39
CA GLY A 39 -11.79 -7.36 -3.25
C GLY A 39 -10.32 -7.03 -3.55
N MET A 40 -9.66 -7.86 -4.36
CA MET A 40 -8.25 -7.68 -4.74
C MET A 40 -7.93 -6.32 -5.40
N LEU A 41 -8.84 -5.76 -6.20
CA LEU A 41 -8.67 -4.42 -6.77
C LEU A 41 -8.72 -3.33 -5.68
N GLY A 42 -9.54 -3.55 -4.65
CA GLY A 42 -9.56 -2.72 -3.45
C GLY A 42 -8.27 -2.82 -2.66
N LEU A 43 -7.76 -4.04 -2.43
CA LEU A 43 -6.49 -4.27 -1.76
C LEU A 43 -5.33 -3.57 -2.49
N GLN A 44 -5.30 -3.65 -3.82
CA GLN A 44 -4.34 -2.90 -4.63
C GLN A 44 -4.44 -1.38 -4.40
N GLN A 45 -5.65 -0.82 -4.33
CA GLN A 45 -5.83 0.60 -4.04
C GLN A 45 -5.31 0.97 -2.66
N TYR A 46 -5.58 0.12 -1.66
CA TYR A 46 -5.06 0.29 -0.31
C TYR A 46 -3.53 0.29 -0.28
N ILE A 47 -2.87 -0.68 -0.92
CA ILE A 47 -1.40 -0.74 -1.04
C ILE A 47 -0.85 0.56 -1.66
N LYS A 48 -1.49 1.06 -2.73
CA LYS A 48 -1.11 2.33 -3.36
C LYS A 48 -1.19 3.51 -2.38
N TYR A 49 -2.25 3.58 -1.58
CA TYR A 49 -2.39 4.62 -0.54
C TYR A 49 -1.36 4.47 0.58
N LYS A 50 -1.13 3.24 1.07
CA LYS A 50 -0.20 2.99 2.18
C LYS A 50 1.21 3.45 1.84
N TYR A 51 1.74 3.07 0.68
CA TYR A 51 3.14 3.29 0.30
C TYR A 51 3.38 4.53 -0.58
N CYS A 52 2.32 5.17 -1.08
CA CYS A 52 2.42 6.33 -1.96
C CYS A 52 1.25 7.29 -1.72
N ASN A 53 1.29 7.97 -0.58
CA ASN A 53 0.42 9.09 -0.29
C ASN A 53 1.25 10.37 -0.14
N PRO A 54 1.12 11.36 -1.06
CA PRO A 54 1.90 12.60 -0.96
C PRO A 54 1.55 13.45 0.27
N GLU A 55 0.40 13.22 0.90
CA GLU A 55 -0.01 13.87 2.16
C GLU A 55 0.64 13.23 3.39
N ILE A 56 1.12 11.98 3.26
CA ILE A 56 1.79 11.18 4.30
C ILE A 56 3.19 10.80 3.78
N PRO A 57 4.08 11.79 3.58
CA PRO A 57 5.35 11.58 2.91
C PRO A 57 6.31 10.66 3.68
N GLU A 58 6.10 10.46 4.98
CA GLU A 58 6.86 9.50 5.80
C GLU A 58 6.64 8.05 5.36
N ASN A 59 5.54 7.73 4.66
CA ASN A 59 5.26 6.40 4.14
C ASN A 59 5.81 6.15 2.73
N LEU A 60 6.55 7.10 2.15
CA LEU A 60 7.22 6.92 0.87
C LEU A 60 8.43 5.98 1.02
N THR A 61 8.19 4.73 1.42
CA THR A 61 9.22 3.76 1.83
C THR A 61 9.69 2.86 0.68
N ILE A 62 9.02 2.90 -0.48
CA ILE A 62 9.40 2.18 -1.70
C ILE A 62 9.80 3.18 -2.78
N LYS A 63 11.05 3.10 -3.22
CA LYS A 63 11.64 3.96 -4.25
C LYS A 63 11.96 3.14 -5.50
N TYR A 64 11.11 3.26 -6.51
CA TYR A 64 11.31 2.60 -7.80
C TYR A 64 11.67 3.61 -8.89
N THR A 65 12.95 3.61 -9.29
CA THR A 65 13.52 4.68 -10.13
C THR A 65 13.65 4.32 -11.61
N ASN A 66 13.52 3.05 -11.97
CA ASN A 66 13.67 2.57 -13.34
C ASN A 66 12.75 1.37 -13.61
N GLN A 67 11.72 1.57 -14.43
CA GLN A 67 10.74 0.55 -14.80
C GLN A 67 11.35 -0.69 -15.49
N ARG A 68 12.52 -0.56 -16.13
CA ARG A 68 13.25 -1.67 -16.78
C ARG A 68 14.10 -2.48 -15.80
N SER A 69 14.36 -1.95 -14.61
CA SER A 69 15.15 -2.62 -13.58
C SER A 69 14.34 -3.76 -12.96
N ASN A 70 14.98 -4.86 -12.60
CA ASN A 70 14.40 -5.86 -11.68
C ASN A 70 14.61 -5.47 -10.22
N LYS A 71 15.25 -4.33 -9.97
CA LYS A 71 15.56 -3.84 -8.63
C LYS A 71 14.77 -2.58 -8.32
N LEU A 72 14.34 -2.46 -7.08
CA LEU A 72 13.84 -1.24 -6.46
C LEU A 72 14.59 -0.98 -5.14
N LYS A 73 14.33 0.14 -4.49
CA LYS A 73 14.86 0.41 -3.15
C LYS A 73 13.74 0.46 -2.12
N VAL A 74 13.97 -0.11 -0.95
CA VAL A 74 13.11 0.01 0.23
C VAL A 74 13.86 0.75 1.33
N ARG A 75 13.12 1.35 2.26
CA ARG A 75 13.68 2.01 3.45
C ARG A 75 13.91 0.96 4.54
N GLU A 76 15.13 0.84 5.05
CA GLU A 76 15.47 -0.12 6.11
C GLU A 76 16.63 0.43 6.94
N ASP A 77 16.51 0.40 8.27
CA ASP A 77 17.46 0.95 9.23
C ASP A 77 17.91 2.37 8.91
N ASN A 78 16.94 3.22 8.55
CA ASN A 78 17.23 4.57 8.10
C ASN A 78 18.21 4.65 6.90
N GLU A 79 18.23 3.64 6.04
CA GLU A 79 18.96 3.63 4.76
C GLU A 79 18.10 3.13 3.59
N TRP A 80 18.50 3.45 2.35
CA TRP A 80 17.85 2.92 1.15
C TRP A 80 18.53 1.64 0.69
N LYS A 81 17.89 0.49 0.91
CA LYS A 81 18.43 -0.83 0.54
C LYS A 81 17.85 -1.30 -0.79
N THR A 82 18.68 -1.91 -1.62
CA THR A 82 18.25 -2.41 -2.93
C THR A 82 17.69 -3.82 -2.79
N ARG A 83 16.49 -4.06 -3.31
CA ARG A 83 15.79 -5.35 -3.28
C ARG A 83 15.31 -5.75 -4.68
N ASP A 84 14.99 -7.04 -4.87
CA ASP A 84 14.30 -7.49 -6.07
C ASP A 84 12.86 -6.97 -6.05
N LYS A 85 12.37 -6.47 -7.19
CA LYS A 85 11.04 -5.86 -7.25
C LYS A 85 9.93 -6.91 -7.15
N ASN A 86 10.15 -8.13 -7.64
CA ASN A 86 9.15 -9.17 -7.62
C ASN A 86 8.99 -9.69 -6.19
N GLU A 87 10.10 -9.89 -5.48
CA GLU A 87 10.11 -10.22 -4.06
C GLU A 87 9.29 -9.22 -3.23
N VAL A 88 9.52 -7.92 -3.42
CA VAL A 88 8.74 -6.88 -2.73
C VAL A 88 7.27 -6.89 -3.16
N MET A 89 6.95 -7.18 -4.43
CA MET A 89 5.55 -7.34 -4.83
C MET A 89 4.92 -8.60 -4.25
N ASP A 90 5.68 -9.68 -4.06
CA ASP A 90 5.19 -10.90 -3.43
C ASP A 90 4.87 -10.64 -1.96
N GLU A 91 5.71 -9.90 -1.24
CA GLU A 91 5.44 -9.47 0.15
C GLU A 91 4.20 -8.56 0.26
N LEU A 92 4.05 -7.57 -0.64
CA LEU A 92 2.90 -6.66 -0.60
C LEU A 92 1.57 -7.35 -0.90
N TYR A 93 1.61 -8.42 -1.68
CA TYR A 93 0.47 -9.26 -2.01
C TYR A 93 0.52 -10.58 -1.24
N ASP A 94 1.30 -10.65 -0.17
CA ASP A 94 1.15 -11.72 0.79
C ASP A 94 -0.21 -11.52 1.48
N ARG A 95 -1.02 -12.57 1.49
CA ARG A 95 -2.46 -12.49 1.72
C ARG A 95 -2.76 -11.83 3.07
N ASP A 96 -2.02 -12.20 4.11
CA ASP A 96 -2.47 -11.96 5.47
C ASP A 96 -2.22 -10.51 5.92
N ASN A 97 -1.02 -9.97 5.68
CA ASN A 97 -0.62 -8.67 6.25
C ASN A 97 -1.53 -7.49 5.86
N ASN A 98 -1.69 -7.22 4.56
CA ASN A 98 -2.47 -6.05 4.13
C ASN A 98 -3.99 -6.30 4.21
N VAL A 99 -4.45 -7.56 4.20
CA VAL A 99 -5.87 -7.89 4.38
C VAL A 99 -6.31 -7.64 5.82
N GLU A 100 -5.55 -8.15 6.79
CA GLU A 100 -5.83 -7.93 8.22
C GLU A 100 -5.82 -6.43 8.57
N GLU A 101 -4.86 -5.68 8.03
CA GLU A 101 -4.77 -4.24 8.27
C GLU A 101 -5.98 -3.48 7.71
N VAL A 102 -6.47 -3.85 6.52
CA VAL A 102 -7.69 -3.28 5.93
C VAL A 102 -8.92 -3.63 6.77
N LEU A 103 -9.04 -4.88 7.23
CA LEU A 103 -10.16 -5.33 8.07
C LEU A 103 -10.18 -4.57 9.40
N GLY A 104 -9.03 -4.45 10.09
CA GLY A 104 -8.96 -3.72 11.36
C GLY A 104 -9.28 -2.22 11.22
N ILE A 105 -8.92 -1.59 10.10
CA ILE A 105 -9.34 -0.21 9.81
C ILE A 105 -10.85 -0.13 9.58
N TYR A 106 -11.43 -1.09 8.85
CA TYR A 106 -12.86 -1.16 8.61
C TYR A 106 -13.65 -1.36 9.92
N ASP A 107 -13.20 -2.26 10.79
CA ASP A 107 -13.86 -2.53 12.06
C ASP A 107 -13.89 -1.29 12.94
N GLN A 108 -12.76 -0.58 13.03
CA GLN A 108 -12.71 0.67 13.78
C GLN A 108 -13.66 1.74 13.21
N LEU A 109 -13.75 1.86 11.88
CA LEU A 109 -14.61 2.87 11.23
C LEU A 109 -16.10 2.55 11.32
N ASN A 110 -16.46 1.29 11.55
CA ASN A 110 -17.83 0.80 11.61
C ASN A 110 -18.24 0.36 13.02
N ASP A 111 -17.40 0.62 14.02
CA ASP A 111 -17.63 0.27 15.43
C ASP A 111 -17.86 -1.25 15.64
N LEU A 112 -17.11 -2.08 14.91
CA LEU A 112 -17.18 -3.55 14.93
C LEU A 112 -16.04 -4.21 15.72
N GLN A 113 -15.27 -3.45 16.51
CA GLN A 113 -14.08 -3.99 17.18
C GLN A 113 -14.38 -5.06 18.25
N ASP A 114 -15.61 -5.06 18.78
CA ASP A 114 -16.05 -6.00 19.82
C ASP A 114 -16.76 -7.24 19.26
N THR A 115 -16.82 -7.39 17.92
CA THR A 115 -17.47 -8.56 17.28
C THR A 115 -16.43 -9.61 16.90
N GLU A 116 -16.65 -10.85 17.35
CA GLU A 116 -15.80 -11.99 16.95
C GLU A 116 -16.12 -12.51 15.53
N GLU A 117 -17.28 -12.14 14.99
CA GLU A 117 -17.76 -12.57 13.68
C GLU A 117 -17.54 -11.48 12.62
N MET A 118 -17.09 -11.89 11.45
CA MET A 118 -17.01 -11.01 10.27
C MET A 118 -18.42 -10.62 9.82
N ASP A 119 -18.58 -9.36 9.42
CA ASP A 119 -19.79 -8.94 8.72
C ASP A 119 -19.78 -9.39 7.24
N ASP A 120 -20.94 -9.24 6.62
CA ASP A 120 -21.18 -9.50 5.20
C ASP A 120 -20.13 -8.89 4.24
N ASN A 121 -19.60 -7.70 4.54
CA ASN A 121 -18.64 -7.01 3.68
C ASN A 121 -17.24 -7.58 3.89
N GLN A 122 -16.86 -7.91 5.11
CA GLN A 122 -15.60 -8.56 5.45
C GLN A 122 -15.54 -9.96 4.84
N GLU A 123 -16.60 -10.76 4.99
CA GLU A 123 -16.69 -12.09 4.38
C GLU A 123 -16.56 -12.02 2.85
N LYS A 124 -17.29 -11.10 2.20
CA LYS A 124 -17.20 -10.87 0.75
C LYS A 124 -15.80 -10.42 0.33
N PHE A 125 -15.14 -9.57 1.11
CA PHE A 125 -13.79 -9.11 0.82
C PHE A 125 -12.78 -10.26 0.87
N VAL A 126 -12.77 -11.03 1.97
CA VAL A 126 -11.87 -12.18 2.15
C VAL A 126 -12.11 -13.24 1.09
N THR A 127 -13.37 -13.55 0.78
CA THR A 127 -13.74 -14.54 -0.25
C THR A 127 -13.23 -14.11 -1.63
N LYS A 128 -13.46 -12.86 -2.04
CA LYS A 128 -12.98 -12.32 -3.33
C LYS A 128 -11.45 -12.26 -3.44
N ILE A 129 -10.74 -12.23 -2.31
CA ILE A 129 -9.28 -12.25 -2.30
C ILE A 129 -8.77 -13.69 -2.36
N ALA A 130 -9.38 -14.60 -1.60
CA ALA A 130 -9.02 -16.02 -1.58
C ALA A 130 -9.04 -16.64 -3.00
N THR A 131 -10.00 -16.24 -3.85
CA THR A 131 -10.06 -16.69 -5.25
C THR A 131 -8.82 -16.37 -6.09
N PHE A 132 -7.95 -15.45 -5.68
CA PHE A 132 -6.68 -15.17 -6.39
C PHE A 132 -5.50 -16.05 -5.94
N TYR A 133 -5.64 -16.75 -4.81
CA TYR A 133 -4.60 -17.62 -4.24
C TYR A 133 -4.95 -19.10 -4.37
N ASP A 134 -6.24 -19.42 -4.48
CA ASP A 134 -6.74 -20.79 -4.53
C ASP A 134 -6.68 -21.43 -5.93
N SER A 135 -6.06 -20.79 -6.92
CA SER A 135 -6.44 -21.01 -8.32
C SER A 135 -5.32 -21.19 -9.36
N ASP A 136 -5.76 -21.75 -10.49
CA ASP A 136 -5.03 -22.27 -11.64
C ASP A 136 -4.32 -21.18 -12.49
N GLU A 137 -3.72 -21.55 -13.64
CA GLU A 137 -2.87 -20.65 -14.46
C GLU A 137 -3.47 -19.28 -14.83
N GLU A 138 -4.79 -19.15 -15.00
CA GLU A 138 -5.44 -17.88 -15.38
C GLU A 138 -5.34 -16.81 -14.29
N ASP A 139 -5.50 -17.19 -13.04
CA ASP A 139 -5.47 -16.26 -11.90
C ASP A 139 -4.04 -15.82 -11.55
N TYR A 140 -3.05 -16.66 -11.86
CA TYR A 140 -1.64 -16.28 -11.83
C TYR A 140 -1.36 -15.09 -12.77
N ASP A 141 -1.94 -15.10 -13.97
CA ASP A 141 -1.80 -14.02 -14.94
C ASP A 141 -2.50 -12.73 -14.49
N GLU A 142 -3.66 -12.84 -13.83
CA GLU A 142 -4.34 -11.68 -13.23
C GLU A 142 -3.54 -11.07 -12.08
N MET A 143 -3.05 -11.89 -11.14
CA MET A 143 -2.17 -11.45 -10.05
C MET A 143 -0.93 -10.75 -10.59
N LYS A 144 -0.32 -11.30 -11.63
CA LYS A 144 0.83 -10.68 -12.31
C LYS A 144 0.49 -9.33 -12.93
N LYS A 145 -0.69 -9.18 -13.55
CA LYS A 145 -1.16 -7.86 -14.05
C LYS A 145 -1.34 -6.86 -12.92
N LEU A 146 -1.87 -7.27 -11.77
CA LEU A 146 -2.04 -6.42 -10.60
C LEU A 146 -0.70 -5.96 -10.02
N LYS A 147 0.23 -6.88 -9.80
CA LYS A 147 1.59 -6.57 -9.32
C LYS A 147 2.30 -5.59 -10.26
N ASN A 148 2.22 -5.80 -11.57
CA ASN A 148 2.76 -4.87 -12.57
C ASN A 148 2.08 -3.49 -12.54
N GLY A 149 0.76 -3.45 -12.36
CA GLY A 149 0.02 -2.19 -12.20
C GLY A 149 0.48 -1.39 -10.97
N THR A 150 0.78 -2.08 -9.86
CA THR A 150 1.31 -1.48 -8.64
C THR A 150 2.74 -0.98 -8.81
N LEU A 151 3.61 -1.76 -9.46
CA LEU A 151 4.97 -1.31 -9.80
C LEU A 151 4.98 -0.04 -10.66
N ASN A 152 4.14 0.00 -11.70
CA ASN A 152 4.02 1.18 -12.56
C ASN A 152 3.55 2.39 -11.75
N TYR A 153 2.58 2.19 -10.85
CA TYR A 153 2.13 3.24 -9.96
C TYR A 153 3.24 3.76 -9.04
N PHE A 154 4.05 2.88 -8.43
CA PHE A 154 5.18 3.29 -7.60
C PHE A 154 6.27 4.02 -8.38
N TYR A 155 6.53 3.63 -9.62
CA TYR A 155 7.44 4.36 -10.51
C TYR A 155 6.95 5.79 -10.78
N ASP A 156 5.67 5.94 -11.13
CA ASP A 156 5.07 7.26 -11.38
C ASP A 156 5.00 8.09 -10.10
N CYS A 157 4.73 7.45 -8.96
CA CYS A 157 4.75 8.06 -7.65
C CYS A 157 6.12 8.66 -7.34
N TYR A 158 7.18 7.86 -7.51
CA TYR A 158 8.54 8.31 -7.34
C TYR A 158 8.84 9.51 -8.23
N LYS A 159 8.54 9.42 -9.53
CA LYS A 159 8.76 10.52 -10.48
C LYS A 159 8.06 11.82 -10.07
N LYS A 160 6.83 11.74 -9.59
CA LYS A 160 6.05 12.91 -9.15
C LYS A 160 6.57 13.50 -7.84
N ASN A 161 7.24 12.70 -7.01
CA ASN A 161 7.66 13.06 -5.66
C ASN A 161 9.18 12.98 -5.46
N THR A 162 10.00 13.06 -6.52
CA THR A 162 11.48 12.91 -6.44
C THR A 162 12.07 13.80 -5.35
N LYS A 163 11.64 15.06 -5.31
CA LYS A 163 12.04 16.04 -4.30
C LYS A 163 11.77 15.62 -2.86
N LYS A 164 10.85 14.69 -2.59
CA LYS A 164 10.53 14.15 -1.25
C LYS A 164 11.36 12.90 -0.93
N TYR A 165 11.64 12.07 -1.93
CA TYR A 165 12.49 10.87 -1.80
C TYR A 165 13.98 11.19 -1.68
N ASP A 166 14.39 12.35 -2.20
CA ASP A 166 15.78 12.81 -2.26
C ASP A 166 16.06 13.93 -1.23
N ILE A 167 15.16 14.16 -0.26
CA ILE A 167 15.45 14.99 0.92
C ILE A 167 16.34 14.14 1.84
N ASN A 168 17.65 14.15 1.58
CA ASN A 168 18.70 13.68 2.47
C ASN A 168 19.92 14.56 2.26
#